data_AF-A0A9W7H8G6-F1
#
_entry.id   AF-A0A9W7H8G6-F1
#
_cell.length_a   1.000
_cell.length_b   1.000
_cell.length_c   1.000
_cell.angle_alpha   90.00
_cell.angle_beta   90.00
_cell.angle_gamma   90.00
#
_symmetry.space_group_name_H-M   'P 1'
#
loop_
_entity.id
_entity.type
_entity.pdbx_description
1 polymer ?
#
loop_
_entity_poly.entity_id
_entity_poly.type
_entity_poly.pdbx_seq_one_letter_code
_entity_poly.pdbx_strand_id
1 'polypeptide(L)'
;MGFSPSVIAKHPRILLMSMEKKIVPRGLFALDLLSKGVIKRINLKSLLGPSDHVFIENFIKCHKVEASQLLKLYHEKLDLSKNWRMDGHKMLHS
;
A
#
# COMPACT_ATOMS: atom_id res chain seq x y z
N MET A 1 9.87 -3.47 -1.12
CA MET A 1 8.95 -4.64 -1.10
C MET A 1 9.66 -5.96 -1.43
N GLY A 2 10.68 -5.98 -2.30
CA GLY A 2 11.61 -7.11 -2.39
C GLY A 2 11.03 -8.42 -2.94
N PHE A 3 9.89 -8.38 -3.63
CA PHE A 3 9.32 -9.58 -4.25
C PHE A 3 10.19 -10.05 -5.42
N SER A 4 10.45 -11.36 -5.49
CA SER A 4 11.16 -11.92 -6.64
C SER A 4 10.30 -11.82 -7.91
N PRO A 5 10.93 -11.72 -9.11
CA PRO A 5 10.20 -11.65 -10.37
C PRO A 5 9.21 -12.80 -10.55
N SER A 6 9.57 -14.01 -10.12
CA SER A 6 8.70 -15.20 -10.19
C SER A 6 7.40 -15.06 -9.38
N VAL A 7 7.42 -14.35 -8.25
CA VAL A 7 6.22 -14.11 -7.42
C VAL A 7 5.29 -13.10 -8.09
N ILE A 8 5.87 -12.08 -8.73
CA ILE A 8 5.13 -11.06 -9.49
C ILE A 8 4.51 -11.69 -10.75
N ALA A 9 5.26 -12.52 -11.47
CA ALA A 9 4.82 -13.21 -12.69
C ALA A 9 3.59 -14.12 -12.45
N LYS A 10 3.44 -14.68 -11.25
CA LYS A 10 2.24 -15.45 -10.84
C LYS A 10 0.99 -14.59 -10.66
N HIS A 11 1.12 -13.27 -10.61
CA HIS A 11 0.02 -12.34 -10.33
C HIS A 11 0.03 -11.16 -11.34
N PRO A 12 -0.12 -11.42 -12.64
CA PRO A 12 0.04 -10.40 -13.70
C PRO A 12 -0.95 -9.23 -13.56
N ARG A 13 -2.13 -9.47 -12.95
CA ARG A 13 -3.13 -8.43 -12.65
C ARG A 13 -2.59 -7.28 -11.81
N ILE A 14 -1.53 -7.49 -11.04
CA ILE A 14 -0.89 -6.43 -10.25
C ILE A 14 -0.30 -5.35 -11.15
N LEU A 15 0.22 -5.72 -12.31
CA LEU A 15 0.80 -4.76 -13.26
C LEU A 15 -0.25 -3.79 -13.84
N LEU A 16 -1.53 -4.15 -13.76
CA LEU A 16 -2.65 -3.33 -14.22
C LEU A 16 -3.18 -2.39 -13.12
N MET A 17 -2.67 -2.48 -11.90
CA MET A 17 -3.13 -1.67 -10.78
C MET A 17 -2.43 -0.31 -10.76
N SER A 18 -3.16 0.72 -10.31
CA SER A 18 -2.57 2.05 -10.15
C SER A 18 -1.45 2.02 -9.10
N MET A 19 -0.28 2.49 -9.48
CA MET A 19 0.86 2.66 -8.58
C MET A 19 0.49 3.60 -7.43
N GLU A 20 -0.02 4.78 -7.77
CA GLU A 20 -0.31 5.87 -6.84
C GLU A 20 -1.50 5.59 -5.92
N LYS A 21 -2.53 4.91 -6.44
CA LYS A 21 -3.75 4.66 -5.65
C LYS A 21 -3.68 3.35 -4.87
N LYS A 22 -2.80 2.42 -5.24
CA LYS A 22 -2.83 1.06 -4.70
C LYS A 22 -1.47 0.50 -4.33
N ILE A 23 -0.54 0.39 -5.28
CA ILE A 23 0.70 -0.37 -5.06
C ILE A 23 1.62 0.35 -4.06
N VAL A 24 1.89 1.63 -4.30
CA VAL A 24 2.75 2.45 -3.44
C VAL A 24 2.15 2.63 -2.04
N PRO A 25 0.91 3.11 -1.86
CA PRO A 25 0.39 3.37 -0.52
C PRO A 25 0.26 2.10 0.32
N ARG A 26 -0.21 0.98 -0.27
CA ARG A 26 -0.29 -0.29 0.45
C ARG A 26 1.10 -0.89 0.71
N GLY A 27 2.03 -0.74 -0.23
CA GLY A 27 3.41 -1.19 -0.09
C GLY A 27 4.13 -0.51 1.08
N LEU A 28 4.05 0.83 1.15
CA LEU A 28 4.62 1.62 2.24
C LEU A 28 3.96 1.28 3.58
N PHE A 29 2.63 1.17 3.60
CA PHE A 29 1.90 0.75 4.79
C PHE A 29 2.37 -0.62 5.30
N ALA A 30 2.48 -1.62 4.42
CA ALA A 30 2.94 -2.96 4.80
C ALA A 30 4.41 -2.98 5.27
N LEU A 31 5.28 -2.15 4.70
CA LEU A 31 6.67 -1.99 5.17
C LEU A 31 6.72 -1.39 6.59
N ASP A 32 5.87 -0.41 6.89
CA ASP A 32 5.76 0.16 8.24
C ASP A 32 5.25 -0.85 9.26
N LEU A 33 4.29 -1.71 8.87
CA LEU A 33 3.81 -2.78 9.76
C LEU A 33 4.88 -3.84 10.00
N LEU A 34 5.66 -4.16 8.97
CA LEU A 34 6.75 -5.12 9.07
C LEU A 34 7.87 -4.59 9.98
N SER A 35 8.26 -3.31 9.84
CA SER A 35 9.30 -2.71 10.68
C SER A 35 8.89 -2.58 12.15
N LYS A 36 7.59 -2.39 12.42
CA LYS A 36 7.01 -2.38 13.77
C LYS A 36 6.74 -3.77 14.36
N GLY A 37 6.97 -4.84 13.59
CA GLY A 37 6.70 -6.22 14.02
C GLY A 37 5.21 -6.59 14.11
N VAL A 38 4.30 -5.76 13.60
CA VAL A 38 2.84 -6.02 13.58
C VAL A 38 2.52 -7.19 12.65
N ILE A 39 3.25 -7.31 11.54
CA ILE A 39 3.18 -8.45 10.62
C ILE A 39 4.55 -9.10 10.48
N LYS A 40 4.56 -10.42 10.28
CA LYS A 40 5.81 -11.19 10.11
C LYS A 40 6.32 -11.24 8.67
N ARG A 41 5.43 -11.05 7.69
CA ARG A 41 5.75 -11.09 6.26
C ARG A 41 4.71 -10.37 5.43
N ILE A 42 5.11 -9.86 4.28
CA ILE A 42 4.19 -9.24 3.32
C ILE A 42 3.71 -10.29 2.32
N ASN A 43 2.39 -10.52 2.25
CA ASN A 43 1.79 -11.38 1.24
C ASN A 43 1.25 -10.54 0.08
N LEU A 44 1.84 -10.70 -1.11
CA LEU A 44 1.50 -9.90 -2.29
C LEU A 44 0.02 -9.98 -2.69
N LYS A 45 -0.55 -11.20 -2.67
CA LYS A 45 -1.96 -11.44 -3.03
C LYS A 45 -2.90 -10.77 -2.04
N SER A 46 -2.63 -10.87 -0.74
CA SER A 46 -3.43 -10.22 0.31
C SER A 46 -3.29 -8.71 0.28
N LEU A 47 -2.10 -8.20 -0.07
CA LEU A 47 -1.83 -6.78 -0.08
C LEU A 47 -2.53 -6.07 -1.25
N LEU A 48 -2.38 -6.62 -2.46
CA LEU A 48 -2.78 -5.93 -3.69
C LEU A 48 -4.04 -6.51 -4.34
N GLY A 49 -4.38 -7.77 -4.05
CA GLY A 49 -5.55 -8.45 -4.62
C GLY A 49 -6.90 -7.81 -4.24
N PRO A 50 -7.17 -7.48 -2.97
CA PRO A 50 -8.46 -6.94 -2.56
C PRO A 50 -8.76 -5.55 -3.13
N SER A 51 -10.05 -5.23 -3.32
CA SER A 51 -10.51 -3.86 -3.54
C SER A 51 -10.17 -2.96 -2.35
N ASP A 52 -10.37 -1.65 -2.46
CA ASP A 52 -9.99 -0.71 -1.39
C ASP A 52 -10.84 -0.92 -0.14
N HIS A 53 -12.15 -1.12 -0.31
CA HIS A 53 -13.05 -1.49 0.76
C HIS A 53 -12.62 -2.79 1.46
N VAL A 54 -12.43 -3.87 0.68
CA VAL A 54 -12.09 -5.19 1.24
C VAL A 54 -10.71 -5.17 1.91
N PHE A 55 -9.77 -4.37 1.42
CA PHE A 55 -8.47 -4.19 2.08
C PHE A 55 -8.63 -3.55 3.46
N ILE A 56 -9.38 -2.45 3.57
CA ILE A 56 -9.61 -1.79 4.86
C ILE A 56 -10.30 -2.74 5.83
N GLU A 57 -11.33 -3.45 5.39
CA GLU A 57 -12.07 -4.35 6.28
C GLU A 57 -11.23 -5.53 6.75
N ASN A 58 -10.55 -6.23 5.84
CA ASN A 58 -9.89 -7.48 6.18
C ASN A 58 -8.45 -7.29 6.70
N PHE A 59 -7.77 -6.22 6.30
CA PHE A 59 -6.37 -6.00 6.63
C PHE A 59 -6.15 -4.95 7.73
N ILE A 60 -7.10 -4.03 7.92
CA ILE A 60 -6.99 -2.97 8.94
C ILE A 60 -7.94 -3.26 10.11
N LYS A 61 -9.25 -3.44 9.85
CA LYS A 61 -10.23 -3.64 10.93
C LYS A 61 -10.07 -4.97 11.68
N CYS A 62 -9.32 -5.93 11.14
CA CYS A 62 -9.00 -7.18 11.85
C CYS A 62 -8.14 -6.94 13.10
N HIS A 63 -7.35 -5.86 13.14
CA HIS A 63 -6.58 -5.42 14.30
C HIS A 63 -7.47 -4.55 15.22
N LYS A 64 -8.51 -5.15 15.81
CA LYS A 64 -9.60 -4.43 16.50
C LYS A 64 -9.14 -3.24 17.37
N VAL A 65 -8.10 -3.43 18.19
CA VAL A 65 -7.60 -2.40 19.12
C VAL A 65 -6.87 -1.28 18.38
N GLU A 66 -6.04 -1.63 17.40
CA GLU A 66 -5.20 -0.69 16.64
C GLU A 66 -5.86 -0.17 15.35
N ALA A 67 -7.07 -0.63 15.02
CA ALA A 67 -7.72 -0.41 13.72
C ALA A 67 -7.79 1.07 13.34
N SER A 68 -8.13 1.96 14.29
CA SER A 68 -8.21 3.40 14.07
C SER A 68 -6.83 4.02 13.76
N GLN A 69 -5.78 3.56 14.43
CA GLN A 69 -4.41 4.05 14.21
C GLN A 69 -3.86 3.54 12.87
N LEU A 70 -4.14 2.28 12.53
CA LEU A 70 -3.76 1.67 11.26
C LEU A 70 -4.50 2.31 10.08
N LEU A 71 -5.78 2.65 10.24
CA LEU A 71 -6.54 3.37 9.22
C LEU A 71 -5.95 4.76 8.97
N LYS A 72 -5.62 5.49 10.04
CA LYS A 72 -4.96 6.80 9.93
C LYS A 72 -3.62 6.69 9.20
N LEU A 73 -2.78 5.73 9.59
CA LEU A 73 -1.50 5.47 8.94
C LEU A 73 -1.67 5.15 7.44
N TYR A 74 -2.66 4.33 7.08
CA TYR A 74 -2.95 4.03 5.68
C TYR A 74 -3.34 5.28 4.88
N HIS A 75 -4.21 6.14 5.43
CA HIS A 75 -4.57 7.40 4.77
C HIS A 75 -3.37 8.33 4.59
N GLU A 76 -2.47 8.43 5.58
CA GLU A 76 -1.22 9.18 5.44
C GLU A 76 -0.38 8.66 4.26
N LYS A 77 -0.25 7.33 4.09
CA LYS A 77 0.46 6.77 2.92
C LYS A 77 -0.25 7.03 1.59
N LEU A 78 -1.57 7.00 1.61
CA LEU A 78 -2.38 7.29 0.43
C LEU A 78 -2.21 8.74 -0.03
N ASP A 79 -2.20 9.69 0.90
CA ASP A 79 -2.05 11.11 0.58
C ASP A 79 -0.61 11.45 0.16
N LEU A 80 0.39 10.87 0.83
CA LEU A 80 1.80 10.94 0.38
C LEU A 80 1.95 10.45 -1.07
N SER A 81 1.27 9.35 -1.42
CA SER A 81 1.36 8.80 -2.77
C SER A 81 0.66 9.64 -3.83
N LYS A 82 -0.36 10.44 -3.48
CA LYS A 82 -1.02 11.38 -4.40
C LYS A 82 -0.17 12.64 -4.60
N ASN A 83 0.47 13.12 -3.54
CA ASN A 83 1.17 14.40 -3.52
C ASN A 83 2.48 14.40 -4.31
N TRP A 84 3.05 13.23 -4.63
CA TRP A 84 4.23 13.10 -5.52
C TRP A 84 4.03 13.79 -6.89
N ARG A 85 2.78 13.92 -7.36
CA ARG A 85 2.45 14.65 -8.60
C ARG A 85 2.64 16.16 -8.48
N MET A 86 2.49 16.74 -7.29
CA MET A 86 2.52 18.20 -7.09
C MET A 86 3.96 18.74 -7.11
N ASP A 87 4.90 17.98 -6.57
CA ASP A 87 6.32 18.37 -6.57
C ASP A 87 7.01 18.11 -7.92
N GLY A 88 6.60 17.07 -8.64
CA GLY A 88 7.12 16.74 -9.98
C GLY A 88 6.68 17.73 -11.08
N HIS A 89 5.59 18.48 -10.87
CA HIS A 89 5.11 19.48 -11.84
C HIS A 89 5.66 20.89 -11.62
N LYS A 90 6.46 21.12 -10.56
CA LYS A 90 7.03 22.44 -10.27
C LYS A 90 8.29 22.79 -11.10
N MET A 91 8.66 21.97 -12.09
CA MET A 91 9.83 22.19 -12.96
C MET A 91 9.51 22.73 -14.37
N LEU A 92 8.28 23.18 -14.65
CA LEU A 92 7.92 23.64 -16.01
C LEU A 92 7.27 25.02 -16.12
N HIS A 93 7.35 25.87 -15.09
CA HIS A 93 7.06 27.29 -15.27
C HIS A 93 8.00 28.13 -14.40
N SER A 94 9.16 28.46 -14.97
CA SER A 94 9.86 29.73 -14.73
C SER A 94 10.22 30.34 -16.07
#